data_AF-A0A2A5H6N0-F1
#
_entry.id   AF-A0A2A5H6N0-F1
#
_cell.length_a   1.000
_cell.length_b   1.000
_cell.length_c   1.000
_cell.angle_alpha   90.00
_cell.angle_beta   90.00
_cell.angle_gamma   90.00
#
_symmetry.space_group_name_H-M   'P 1'
#
loop_
_entity.id
_entity.type
_entity.pdbx_description
1 polymer ?
#
loop_
_entity_poly.entity_id
_entity_poly.type
_entity_poly.pdbx_seq_one_letter_code
_entity_poly.pdbx_strand_id
1 'polypeptide(L)'
;MYHKITCFLPIFLLFITLSTKLSAQETNPATICHVKDRTCILEKTVKNTASINNTTWRDQTYREIAKTYAFDGEFERAIQIISKIQTPDTKAMTIRGIGMTLAAQKHPPKELNRMFSILRVEAEKISHPASYAIALTYIAMAQAFANDNEGAWKTASDMKNDALRHKAYGETAEIQAEKGDFKSAQISIEEIDSLAFRNKAYNTVSRILSDHALFQDAYIAANAITNPYKKAQAIQHMLDKQRPRDVKH
;
A
#
# COMPACT_ATOMS: atom_id res chain seq x y z
N MET A 1 103.42 46.88 5.10
CA MET A 1 103.02 46.53 3.71
C MET A 1 101.57 46.94 3.52
N TYR A 2 101.32 47.75 2.50
CA TYR A 2 100.03 48.30 2.07
C TYR A 2 99.02 47.20 1.66
N HIS A 3 97.75 47.32 2.04
CA HIS A 3 96.66 47.64 1.08
C HIS A 3 95.29 47.84 1.76
N LYS A 4 94.61 48.91 1.30
CA LYS A 4 93.17 49.22 1.43
C LYS A 4 92.32 48.24 0.61
N ILE A 5 90.98 48.29 0.80
CA ILE A 5 89.88 48.28 -0.21
C ILE A 5 88.61 47.73 0.50
N THR A 6 87.72 48.59 1.02
CA THR A 6 86.52 49.21 0.38
C THR A 6 85.33 48.28 0.12
N CYS A 7 84.21 48.64 0.76
CA CYS A 7 82.84 48.78 0.24
C CYS A 7 82.11 47.52 -0.29
N PHE A 8 80.93 47.21 0.28
CA PHE A 8 79.62 47.43 -0.38
C PHE A 8 78.47 46.92 0.51
N LEU A 9 77.53 47.81 0.83
CA LEU A 9 76.18 47.48 1.27
C LEU A 9 75.28 47.42 0.03
N PRO A 10 74.33 46.47 -0.05
CA PRO A 10 72.98 46.84 -0.51
C PRO A 10 71.90 46.19 0.39
N ILE A 11 70.96 46.96 0.93
CA ILE A 11 69.62 47.29 0.39
C ILE A 11 68.67 46.07 0.35
N PHE A 12 67.89 45.99 1.43
CA PHE A 12 66.43 45.76 1.53
C PHE A 12 65.67 45.13 0.34
N LEU A 13 65.02 43.98 0.59
CA LEU A 13 63.76 43.60 -0.04
C LEU A 13 62.94 42.73 0.94
N LEU A 14 62.10 43.40 1.71
CA LEU A 14 61.14 42.81 2.63
C LEU A 14 59.97 42.24 1.80
N PHE A 15 59.95 40.93 1.58
CA PHE A 15 58.81 40.24 0.97
C PHE A 15 57.64 40.19 1.97
N ILE A 16 56.70 41.12 1.84
CA ILE A 16 55.38 41.03 2.48
C ILE A 16 54.59 39.97 1.72
N THR A 17 54.57 38.74 2.22
CA THR A 17 53.65 37.71 1.74
C THR A 17 52.24 38.09 2.18
N LEU A 18 51.51 38.75 1.28
CA LEU A 18 50.08 39.00 1.42
C LEU A 18 49.36 37.64 1.37
N SER A 19 49.17 37.01 2.53
CA SER A 19 48.37 35.80 2.66
C SER A 19 46.91 36.15 2.37
N THR A 20 46.51 35.96 1.12
CA THR A 20 45.11 35.92 0.73
C THR A 20 44.47 34.76 1.47
N LYS A 21 43.65 35.08 2.48
CA LYS A 21 42.69 34.13 3.04
C LYS A 21 41.67 33.86 1.93
N LEU A 22 42.00 32.92 1.05
CA LEU A 22 41.02 32.27 0.20
C LEU A 22 40.13 31.48 1.14
N SER A 23 39.02 32.10 1.56
CA SER A 23 37.93 31.39 2.21
C SER A 23 37.43 30.37 1.20
N ALA A 24 37.96 29.15 1.28
CA ALA A 24 37.33 28.00 0.71
C ALA A 24 35.94 27.95 1.35
N GLN A 25 34.92 28.32 0.57
CA GLN A 25 33.56 28.04 0.92
C GLN A 25 33.48 26.52 1.02
N GLU A 26 33.45 25.99 2.24
CA GLU A 26 33.10 24.61 2.50
C GLU A 26 31.71 24.40 1.91
N THR A 27 31.68 23.96 0.66
CA THR A 27 30.52 23.27 0.10
C THR A 27 30.39 22.02 0.96
N ASN A 28 29.60 22.12 2.03
CA ASN A 28 29.24 21.01 2.89
C ASN A 28 28.84 19.85 1.96
N PRO A 29 29.65 18.79 1.82
CA PRO A 29 29.39 17.77 0.84
C PRO A 29 28.12 17.10 1.32
N ALA A 30 27.01 17.36 0.63
CA ALA A 30 25.74 16.74 0.91
C ALA A 30 26.00 15.23 0.95
N THR A 31 26.02 14.67 2.16
CA THR A 31 26.57 13.33 2.42
C THR A 31 25.90 12.37 1.45
N ILE A 32 26.69 11.84 0.51
CA ILE A 32 26.21 10.88 -0.47
C ILE A 32 25.96 9.61 0.32
N CYS A 33 24.72 9.12 0.32
CA CYS A 33 24.41 7.84 0.95
C CYS A 33 25.21 6.72 0.30
N HIS A 34 25.79 5.84 1.10
CA HIS A 34 26.37 4.62 0.57
C HIS A 34 25.25 3.73 -0.01
N VAL A 35 25.46 3.10 -1.17
CA VAL A 35 24.39 2.37 -1.88
C VAL A 35 23.76 1.22 -1.07
N LYS A 36 24.53 0.66 -0.12
CA LYS A 36 24.05 -0.38 0.80
C LYS A 36 23.28 0.16 2.01
N ASP A 37 23.39 1.46 2.29
CA ASP A 37 22.65 2.11 3.37
C ASP A 37 21.25 2.50 2.87
N ARG A 38 20.37 1.50 2.88
CA ARG A 38 19.00 1.63 2.40
C ARG A 38 18.22 2.69 3.17
N THR A 39 18.44 2.78 4.49
CA THR A 39 17.79 3.78 5.34
C THR A 39 18.19 5.20 4.93
N CYS A 40 19.49 5.47 4.75
CA CYS A 40 19.96 6.77 4.26
C CYS A 40 19.33 7.12 2.91
N ILE A 41 19.31 6.17 1.97
CA ILE A 41 18.75 6.38 0.62
C ILE A 41 17.26 6.72 0.71
N LEU A 42 16.48 5.99 1.50
CA LEU A 42 15.04 6.23 1.65
C LEU A 42 14.76 7.58 2.32
N GLU A 43 15.47 7.94 3.39
CA GLU A 43 15.33 9.23 4.06
C GLU A 43 15.68 10.40 3.12
N LYS A 44 16.77 10.27 2.36
CA LYS A 44 17.14 11.25 1.31
C LYS A 44 16.07 11.32 0.23
N THR A 45 15.51 10.19 -0.19
CA THR A 45 14.46 10.13 -1.21
C THR A 45 13.18 10.82 -0.73
N VAL A 46 12.77 10.61 0.53
CA VAL A 46 11.65 11.36 1.16
C VAL A 46 11.93 12.86 1.12
N LYS A 47 13.14 13.28 1.50
CA LYS A 47 13.53 14.70 1.49
C LYS A 47 13.49 15.29 0.07
N ASN A 48 14.04 14.60 -0.92
CA ASN A 48 14.03 15.05 -2.31
C ASN A 48 12.61 15.09 -2.91
N THR A 49 11.75 14.15 -2.51
CA THR A 49 10.36 14.10 -2.95
C THR A 49 9.60 15.36 -2.55
N ALA A 50 9.91 15.94 -1.39
CA ALA A 50 9.31 17.22 -0.95
C ALA A 50 9.59 18.38 -1.91
N SER A 51 10.65 18.31 -2.71
CA SER A 51 11.02 19.33 -3.71
C SER A 51 10.34 19.13 -5.07
N ILE A 52 9.52 18.10 -5.26
CA ILE A 52 8.78 17.89 -6.51
C ILE A 52 7.60 18.88 -6.57
N ASN A 53 7.64 19.80 -7.54
CA ASN A 53 6.61 20.83 -7.73
C ASN A 53 5.27 20.27 -8.22
N ASN A 54 5.29 19.25 -9.09
CA ASN A 54 4.07 18.62 -9.59
C ASN A 54 3.45 17.73 -8.50
N THR A 55 2.29 18.14 -7.98
CA THR A 55 1.59 17.40 -6.89
C THR A 55 1.32 15.95 -7.25
N THR A 56 0.86 15.65 -8.47
CA THR A 56 0.57 14.28 -8.90
C THR A 56 1.82 13.42 -8.84
N TRP A 57 2.94 13.89 -9.39
CA TRP A 57 4.21 13.14 -9.36
C TRP A 57 4.77 13.02 -7.94
N ARG A 58 4.67 14.08 -7.14
CA ARG A 58 5.09 14.07 -5.74
C ARG A 58 4.34 13.03 -4.92
N ASP A 59 3.01 13.04 -5.03
CA ASP A 59 2.14 12.14 -4.27
C ASP A 59 2.30 10.68 -4.71
N GLN A 60 2.45 10.44 -6.02
CA GLN A 60 2.79 9.11 -6.54
C GLN A 60 4.14 8.62 -6.01
N THR A 61 5.15 9.51 -5.97
CA THR A 61 6.48 9.16 -5.43
C THR A 61 6.38 8.83 -3.94
N TYR A 62 5.66 9.62 -3.14
CA TYR A 62 5.40 9.29 -1.74
C TYR A 62 4.69 7.95 -1.57
N ARG A 63 3.69 7.62 -2.40
CA ARG A 63 3.04 6.30 -2.37
C ARG A 63 4.04 5.17 -2.58
N GLU A 64 4.95 5.28 -3.54
CA GLU A 64 5.95 4.23 -3.80
C GLU A 64 6.98 4.11 -2.65
N ILE A 65 7.37 5.23 -2.03
CA ILE A 65 8.21 5.21 -0.83
C ILE A 65 7.49 4.52 0.34
N ALA A 66 6.21 4.82 0.56
CA ALA A 66 5.42 4.18 1.61
C ALA A 66 5.33 2.67 1.40
N LYS A 67 5.10 2.21 0.16
CA LYS A 67 5.13 0.79 -0.20
C LYS A 67 6.51 0.16 0.08
N THR A 68 7.58 0.89 -0.18
CA THR A 68 8.95 0.42 0.07
C THR A 68 9.20 0.24 1.56
N TYR A 69 8.87 1.24 2.39
CA TYR A 69 8.96 1.11 3.85
C TYR A 69 8.12 -0.06 4.38
N ALA A 70 6.89 -0.22 3.88
CA ALA A 70 6.04 -1.34 4.29
C ALA A 70 6.65 -2.70 3.91
N PHE A 71 7.25 -2.81 2.72
CA PHE A 71 7.91 -4.04 2.27
C PHE A 71 9.13 -4.39 3.13
N ASP A 72 9.84 -3.37 3.60
CA ASP A 72 10.98 -3.51 4.52
C ASP A 72 10.53 -3.79 5.97
N GLY A 73 9.22 -3.85 6.25
CA GLY A 73 8.65 -4.07 7.59
C GLY A 73 8.57 -2.80 8.45
N GLU A 74 8.96 -1.64 7.91
CA GLU A 74 8.94 -0.35 8.60
C GLU A 74 7.55 0.31 8.52
N PHE A 75 6.52 -0.35 9.03
CA PHE A 75 5.12 0.07 8.88
C PHE A 75 4.82 1.44 9.47
N GLU A 76 5.37 1.78 10.63
CA GLU A 76 5.18 3.10 11.22
C GLU A 76 5.71 4.20 10.30
N ARG A 77 6.88 3.99 9.68
CA ARG A 77 7.42 4.95 8.71
C ARG A 77 6.58 4.99 7.44
N ALA A 78 6.12 3.84 6.95
CA ALA A 78 5.22 3.76 5.80
C ALA A 78 3.93 4.57 6.02
N ILE A 79 3.30 4.42 7.19
CA ILE A 79 2.08 5.12 7.58
C ILE A 79 2.33 6.64 7.69
N GLN A 80 3.46 7.07 8.27
CA GLN A 80 3.81 8.49 8.37
C GLN A 80 3.86 9.19 7.00
N ILE A 81 4.20 8.47 5.92
CA ILE A 81 4.22 9.04 4.56
C ILE A 81 2.82 9.47 4.08
N ILE A 82 1.73 8.84 4.56
CA ILE A 82 0.34 9.19 4.16
C ILE A 82 0.06 10.68 4.42
N SER A 83 0.58 11.22 5.53
CA SER A 83 0.42 12.64 5.89
C SER A 83 1.09 13.62 4.92
N LYS A 84 2.07 13.15 4.13
CA LYS A 84 2.82 13.97 3.15
C LYS A 84 2.14 14.04 1.77
N ILE A 85 1.12 13.21 1.55
CA ILE A 85 0.36 13.13 0.30
C ILE A 85 -0.79 14.14 0.35
N GLN A 86 -1.02 14.87 -0.74
CA GLN A 86 -2.07 15.90 -0.82
C GLN A 86 -3.39 15.35 -1.37
N THR A 87 -3.34 14.57 -2.45
CA THR A 87 -4.50 14.09 -3.19
C THR A 87 -5.20 12.95 -2.42
N PRO A 88 -6.51 13.09 -2.13
CA PRO A 88 -7.30 12.09 -1.40
C PRO A 88 -7.23 10.67 -2.00
N ASP A 89 -7.34 10.55 -3.32
CA ASP A 89 -7.26 9.25 -4.00
C ASP A 89 -5.91 8.58 -3.82
N THR A 90 -4.82 9.36 -3.85
CA THR A 90 -3.47 8.84 -3.63
C THR A 90 -3.27 8.42 -2.17
N LYS A 91 -3.89 9.10 -1.19
CA LYS A 91 -3.90 8.61 0.20
C LYS A 91 -4.59 7.25 0.30
N ALA A 92 -5.77 7.10 -0.28
CA ALA A 92 -6.51 5.84 -0.29
C ALA A 92 -5.70 4.70 -0.96
N MET A 93 -5.07 4.97 -2.11
CA MET A 93 -4.19 4.01 -2.78
C MET A 93 -2.94 3.66 -1.95
N THR A 94 -2.42 4.60 -1.16
CA THR A 94 -1.26 4.36 -0.28
C THR A 94 -1.66 3.46 0.89
N ILE A 95 -2.81 3.72 1.51
CA ILE A 95 -3.41 2.85 2.55
C ILE A 95 -3.58 1.42 2.02
N ARG A 96 -4.08 1.26 0.79
CA ARG A 96 -4.16 -0.06 0.13
C ARG A 96 -2.80 -0.75 0.06
N GLY A 97 -1.78 -0.05 -0.42
CA GLY A 97 -0.43 -0.61 -0.60
C GLY A 97 0.17 -1.08 0.73
N ILE A 98 0.04 -0.26 1.78
CA ILE A 98 0.54 -0.61 3.12
C ILE A 98 -0.26 -1.77 3.71
N GLY A 99 -1.59 -1.70 3.69
CA GLY A 99 -2.46 -2.74 4.26
C GLY A 99 -2.26 -4.11 3.60
N MET A 100 -2.15 -4.17 2.27
CA MET A 100 -1.89 -5.43 1.56
C MET A 100 -0.51 -6.00 1.87
N THR A 101 0.50 -5.14 2.03
CA THR A 101 1.85 -5.56 2.41
C THR A 101 1.86 -6.11 3.85
N LEU A 102 1.17 -5.44 4.76
CA LEU A 102 0.98 -5.89 6.14
C LEU A 102 0.32 -7.26 6.20
N ALA A 103 -0.76 -7.46 5.43
CA ALA A 103 -1.48 -8.72 5.35
C ALA A 103 -0.60 -9.89 4.85
N ALA A 104 0.33 -9.61 3.93
CA ALA A 104 1.22 -10.62 3.37
C ALA A 104 2.33 -11.08 4.33
N GLN A 105 2.71 -10.27 5.33
CA GLN A 105 3.86 -10.53 6.20
C GLN A 105 3.58 -11.41 7.42
N LYS A 106 2.35 -11.94 7.58
CA LYS A 106 1.97 -12.92 8.62
C LYS A 106 2.35 -12.51 10.06
N HIS A 107 2.18 -11.22 10.38
CA HIS A 107 2.36 -10.72 11.74
C HIS A 107 1.34 -11.34 12.72
N PRO A 108 1.65 -11.39 14.03
CA PRO A 108 0.68 -11.85 15.03
C PRO A 108 -0.62 -11.03 15.00
N PRO A 109 -1.79 -11.63 15.29
CA PRO A 109 -3.08 -10.93 15.22
C PRO A 109 -3.13 -9.61 16.00
N LYS A 110 -2.49 -9.56 17.18
CA LYS A 110 -2.42 -8.33 17.99
C LYS A 110 -1.72 -7.18 17.27
N GLU A 111 -0.66 -7.48 16.51
CA GLU A 111 0.10 -6.49 15.76
C GLU A 111 -0.66 -6.04 14.51
N LEU A 112 -1.25 -6.98 13.77
CA LEU A 112 -2.14 -6.69 12.64
C LEU A 112 -3.28 -5.75 13.07
N ASN A 113 -3.99 -6.08 14.15
CA ASN A 113 -5.10 -5.27 14.66
C ASN A 113 -4.66 -3.85 15.01
N ARG A 114 -3.49 -3.71 15.65
CA ARG A 114 -2.90 -2.39 15.95
C ARG A 114 -2.62 -1.61 14.67
N MET A 115 -1.96 -2.23 13.68
CA MET A 115 -1.57 -1.55 12.44
C MET A 115 -2.78 -1.17 11.57
N PHE A 116 -3.78 -2.04 11.46
CA PHE A 116 -5.03 -1.72 10.77
C PHE A 116 -5.81 -0.61 11.47
N SER A 117 -5.80 -0.57 12.82
CA SER A 117 -6.39 0.54 13.56
C SER A 117 -5.70 1.87 13.26
N ILE A 118 -4.37 1.88 13.12
CA ILE A 118 -3.64 3.09 12.73
C ILE A 118 -3.98 3.50 11.28
N LEU A 119 -4.03 2.54 10.35
CA LEU A 119 -4.45 2.81 8.96
C LEU A 119 -5.87 3.36 8.89
N ARG A 120 -6.78 2.87 9.74
CA ARG A 120 -8.15 3.38 9.87
C ARG A 120 -8.16 4.84 10.30
N VAL A 121 -7.36 5.21 11.30
CA VAL A 121 -7.21 6.61 11.75
C VAL A 121 -6.67 7.50 10.62
N GLU A 122 -5.72 7.02 9.81
CA GLU A 122 -5.25 7.79 8.64
C GLU A 122 -6.31 7.92 7.54
N ALA A 123 -7.13 6.88 7.33
CA ALA A 123 -8.26 6.94 6.39
C ALA A 123 -9.28 8.00 6.80
N GLU A 124 -9.57 8.14 8.11
CA GLU A 124 -10.51 9.13 8.66
C GLU A 124 -10.08 10.58 8.43
N LYS A 125 -8.79 10.81 8.17
CA LYS A 125 -8.26 12.14 7.80
C LYS A 125 -8.49 12.50 6.32
N ILE A 126 -9.05 11.58 5.52
CA ILE A 126 -9.38 11.85 4.12
C ILE A 126 -10.71 12.58 4.05
N SER A 127 -10.69 13.87 3.69
CA SER A 127 -11.88 14.70 3.64
C SER A 127 -12.81 14.41 2.45
N HIS A 128 -12.26 13.91 1.32
CA HIS A 128 -13.07 13.58 0.15
C HIS A 128 -13.87 12.29 0.39
N PRO A 129 -15.22 12.33 0.42
CA PRO A 129 -16.02 11.20 0.88
C PRO A 129 -15.84 9.91 0.08
N ALA A 130 -15.71 10.01 -1.25
CA ALA A 130 -15.52 8.84 -2.09
C ALA A 130 -14.15 8.19 -1.85
N SER A 131 -13.08 8.98 -1.75
CA SER A 131 -11.73 8.47 -1.47
C SER A 131 -11.63 7.86 -0.08
N TYR A 132 -12.30 8.45 0.92
CA TYR A 132 -12.41 7.89 2.26
C TYR A 132 -13.09 6.52 2.25
N ALA A 133 -14.27 6.40 1.64
CA ALA A 133 -14.98 5.13 1.54
C ALA A 133 -14.19 4.07 0.75
N ILE A 134 -13.46 4.48 -0.30
CA ILE A 134 -12.54 3.60 -1.02
C ILE A 134 -11.39 3.13 -0.11
N ALA A 135 -10.82 4.00 0.73
CA ALA A 135 -9.79 3.61 1.69
C ALA A 135 -10.31 2.56 2.69
N LEU A 136 -11.55 2.69 3.16
CA LEU A 136 -12.18 1.69 4.03
C LEU A 136 -12.39 0.35 3.32
N THR A 137 -12.78 0.38 2.05
CA THR A 137 -12.87 -0.83 1.22
C THR A 137 -11.51 -1.53 1.19
N TYR A 138 -10.42 -0.79 0.96
CA TYR A 138 -9.07 -1.36 0.92
C TYR A 138 -8.59 -1.89 2.26
N ILE A 139 -8.95 -1.25 3.38
CA ILE A 139 -8.64 -1.76 4.72
C ILE A 139 -9.38 -3.06 4.97
N ALA A 140 -10.69 -3.13 4.70
CA ALA A 140 -11.48 -4.35 4.88
C ALA A 140 -10.92 -5.53 4.05
N MET A 141 -10.55 -5.28 2.78
CA MET A 141 -9.92 -6.29 1.95
C MET A 141 -8.58 -6.77 2.53
N ALA A 142 -7.73 -5.85 3.00
CA ALA A 142 -6.44 -6.21 3.59
C ALA A 142 -6.61 -7.02 4.89
N GLN A 143 -7.60 -6.69 5.71
CA GLN A 143 -7.95 -7.47 6.91
C GLN A 143 -8.39 -8.89 6.53
N ALA A 144 -9.26 -9.05 5.53
CA ALA A 144 -9.66 -10.36 5.02
C ALA A 144 -8.45 -11.18 4.50
N PHE A 145 -7.53 -10.52 3.76
CA PHE A 145 -6.28 -11.15 3.32
C PHE A 145 -5.43 -11.63 4.50
N ALA A 146 -5.44 -10.90 5.62
CA ALA A 146 -4.73 -11.26 6.85
C ALA A 146 -5.43 -12.32 7.72
N ASN A 147 -6.61 -12.85 7.30
CA ASN A 147 -7.52 -13.69 8.10
C ASN A 147 -8.18 -12.95 9.29
N ASP A 148 -8.23 -11.62 9.27
CA ASP A 148 -8.99 -10.81 10.22
C ASP A 148 -10.42 -10.58 9.67
N ASN A 149 -11.26 -11.61 9.74
CA ASN A 149 -12.62 -11.57 9.22
C ASN A 149 -13.49 -10.59 10.01
N GLU A 150 -13.41 -10.63 11.34
CA GLU A 150 -14.16 -9.74 12.23
C GLU A 150 -13.80 -8.28 12.00
N GLY A 151 -12.51 -7.96 11.84
CA GLY A 151 -12.06 -6.61 11.52
C GLY A 151 -12.52 -6.15 10.14
N ALA A 152 -12.48 -7.04 9.13
CA ALA A 152 -12.97 -6.73 7.79
C ALA A 152 -14.48 -6.39 7.80
N TRP A 153 -15.29 -7.18 8.50
CA TRP A 153 -16.73 -6.92 8.67
C TRP A 153 -16.98 -5.64 9.43
N LYS A 154 -16.24 -5.39 10.51
CA LYS A 154 -16.38 -4.15 11.28
C LYS A 154 -16.09 -2.93 10.41
N THR A 155 -14.99 -2.94 9.67
CA THR A 155 -14.62 -1.85 8.75
C THR A 155 -15.69 -1.63 7.68
N ALA A 156 -16.20 -2.70 7.06
CA ALA A 156 -17.26 -2.60 6.06
C ALA A 156 -18.57 -2.05 6.66
N SER A 157 -18.99 -2.54 7.83
CA SER A 157 -20.23 -2.11 8.51
C SER A 157 -20.26 -0.62 8.85
N ASP A 158 -19.09 -0.02 9.12
CA ASP A 158 -18.98 1.41 9.45
C ASP A 158 -19.09 2.32 8.21
N MET A 159 -19.11 1.76 6.99
CA MET A 159 -19.21 2.51 5.74
C MET A 159 -20.62 3.07 5.50
N LYS A 160 -20.71 4.39 5.32
CA LYS A 160 -21.99 5.10 5.11
C LYS A 160 -22.55 5.00 3.70
N ASN A 161 -21.70 4.87 2.68
CA ASN A 161 -22.16 4.69 1.31
C ASN A 161 -22.53 3.22 1.07
N ASP A 162 -23.81 2.95 0.84
CA ASP A 162 -24.34 1.59 0.69
C ASP A 162 -23.69 0.82 -0.47
N ALA A 163 -23.54 1.44 -1.64
CA ALA A 163 -22.95 0.78 -2.79
C ALA A 163 -21.50 0.37 -2.54
N LEU A 164 -20.72 1.22 -1.87
CA LEU A 164 -19.34 0.91 -1.49
C LEU A 164 -19.28 -0.09 -0.33
N ARG A 165 -20.21 -0.05 0.63
CA ARG A 165 -20.33 -1.05 1.70
C ARG A 165 -20.61 -2.43 1.11
N HIS A 166 -21.58 -2.55 0.21
CA HIS A 166 -21.88 -3.80 -0.50
C HIS A 166 -20.67 -4.30 -1.30
N LYS A 167 -19.92 -3.39 -1.93
CA LYS A 167 -18.68 -3.75 -2.61
C LYS A 167 -17.64 -4.28 -1.63
N ALA A 168 -17.42 -3.62 -0.50
CA ALA A 168 -16.46 -4.07 0.51
C ALA A 168 -16.80 -5.48 1.03
N TYR A 169 -18.07 -5.74 1.38
CA TYR A 169 -18.52 -7.08 1.76
C TYR A 169 -18.33 -8.12 0.65
N GLY A 170 -18.66 -7.77 -0.60
CA GLY A 170 -18.48 -8.68 -1.74
C GLY A 170 -17.02 -9.04 -2.01
N GLU A 171 -16.11 -8.07 -1.93
CA GLU A 171 -14.67 -8.28 -2.11
C GLU A 171 -14.05 -9.05 -0.93
N THR A 172 -14.52 -8.80 0.31
CA THR A 172 -14.17 -9.60 1.49
C THR A 172 -14.60 -11.05 1.31
N ALA A 173 -15.82 -11.30 0.80
CA ALA A 173 -16.32 -12.65 0.54
C ALA A 173 -15.50 -13.38 -0.52
N GLU A 174 -15.09 -12.69 -1.58
CA GLU A 174 -14.20 -13.22 -2.61
C GLU A 174 -12.86 -13.66 -2.02
N ILE A 175 -12.22 -12.82 -1.20
CA ILE A 175 -10.95 -13.15 -0.53
C ILE A 175 -11.09 -14.35 0.42
N GLN A 176 -12.20 -14.44 1.15
CA GLN A 176 -12.48 -15.58 2.04
C GLN A 176 -12.67 -16.87 1.24
N ALA A 177 -13.40 -16.82 0.12
CA ALA A 177 -13.59 -17.97 -0.78
C ALA A 177 -12.29 -18.43 -1.44
N GLU A 178 -11.42 -17.50 -1.86
CA GLU A 178 -10.07 -17.80 -2.38
C GLU A 178 -9.23 -18.58 -1.36
N LYS A 179 -9.50 -18.42 -0.07
CA LYS A 179 -8.83 -19.11 1.03
C LYS A 179 -9.56 -20.40 1.45
N GLY A 180 -10.63 -20.77 0.74
CA GLY A 180 -11.46 -21.94 1.02
C GLY A 180 -12.40 -21.76 2.21
N ASP A 181 -12.55 -20.54 2.75
CA ASP A 181 -13.41 -20.25 3.89
C ASP A 181 -14.80 -19.79 3.42
N PHE A 182 -15.59 -20.74 2.93
CA PHE A 182 -16.94 -20.45 2.45
C PHE A 182 -17.86 -19.94 3.57
N LYS A 183 -17.68 -20.41 4.81
CA LYS A 183 -18.53 -20.00 5.93
C LYS A 183 -18.40 -18.50 6.19
N SER A 184 -17.18 -17.98 6.23
CA SER A 184 -16.97 -16.54 6.39
C SER A 184 -17.41 -15.76 5.15
N ALA A 185 -17.17 -16.31 3.95
CA ALA A 185 -17.65 -15.70 2.71
C ALA A 185 -19.18 -15.54 2.69
N GLN A 186 -19.92 -16.53 3.18
CA GLN A 186 -21.37 -16.48 3.28
C GLN A 186 -21.82 -15.37 4.24
N ILE A 187 -21.21 -15.26 5.44
CA ILE A 187 -21.50 -14.19 6.40
C ILE A 187 -21.31 -12.82 5.74
N SER A 188 -20.20 -12.61 5.03
CA SER A 188 -19.94 -11.38 4.28
C SER A 188 -21.04 -11.07 3.26
N ILE A 189 -21.54 -12.07 2.54
CA ILE A 189 -22.59 -11.87 1.51
C ILE A 189 -23.96 -11.59 2.14
N GLU A 190 -24.24 -12.17 3.31
CA GLU A 190 -25.52 -11.98 4.01
C GLU A 190 -25.71 -10.52 4.48
N GLU A 191 -24.62 -9.80 4.75
CA GLU A 191 -24.59 -8.36 5.06
C GLU A 191 -24.88 -7.45 3.84
N ILE A 192 -25.02 -8.01 2.64
CA ILE A 192 -25.32 -7.26 1.42
C ILE A 192 -26.83 -7.20 1.21
N ASP A 193 -27.48 -6.09 1.54
CA ASP A 193 -28.93 -5.93 1.39
C ASP A 193 -29.40 -5.82 -0.07
N SER A 194 -28.54 -5.31 -0.96
CA SER A 194 -28.89 -5.19 -2.37
C SER A 194 -28.88 -6.54 -3.08
N LEU A 195 -30.04 -6.99 -3.56
CA LEU A 195 -30.21 -8.24 -4.31
C LEU A 195 -29.26 -8.37 -5.51
N ALA A 196 -29.01 -7.27 -6.22
CA ALA A 196 -28.12 -7.26 -7.37
C ALA A 196 -26.65 -7.52 -6.98
N PHE A 197 -26.18 -6.91 -5.89
CA PHE A 197 -24.84 -7.13 -5.35
C PHE A 197 -24.73 -8.52 -4.72
N ARG A 198 -25.74 -8.97 -3.96
CA ARG A 198 -25.79 -10.30 -3.33
C ARG A 198 -25.70 -11.41 -4.38
N ASN A 199 -26.49 -11.31 -5.45
CA ASN A 199 -26.43 -12.24 -6.59
C ASN A 199 -25.06 -12.21 -7.29
N LYS A 200 -24.42 -11.05 -7.39
CA LYS A 200 -23.07 -10.95 -7.97
C LYS A 200 -22.05 -11.66 -7.07
N ALA A 201 -22.08 -11.40 -5.77
CA ALA A 201 -21.14 -11.97 -4.82
C ALA A 201 -21.25 -13.50 -4.71
N TYR A 202 -22.47 -14.04 -4.59
CA TYR A 202 -22.69 -15.50 -4.62
C TYR A 202 -22.23 -16.14 -5.92
N ASN A 203 -22.44 -15.48 -7.07
CA ASN A 203 -21.93 -15.97 -8.35
C ASN A 203 -20.40 -16.00 -8.39
N THR A 204 -19.73 -14.95 -7.91
CA THR A 204 -18.26 -14.91 -7.82
C THR A 204 -17.73 -15.99 -6.88
N VAL A 205 -18.25 -16.07 -5.66
CA VAL A 205 -17.83 -17.06 -4.66
C VAL A 205 -18.06 -18.49 -5.15
N SER A 206 -19.22 -18.79 -5.76
CA SER A 206 -19.48 -20.11 -6.35
C SER A 206 -18.43 -20.51 -7.39
N ARG A 207 -18.01 -19.57 -8.25
CA ARG A 207 -17.00 -19.82 -9.28
C ARG A 207 -15.62 -20.08 -8.68
N ILE A 208 -15.20 -19.27 -7.71
CA ILE A 208 -13.91 -19.45 -7.00
C ILE A 208 -13.85 -20.81 -6.33
N LEU A 209 -14.90 -21.17 -5.58
CA LEU A 209 -14.99 -22.46 -4.91
C LEU A 209 -14.98 -23.63 -5.92
N SER A 210 -15.64 -23.46 -7.07
CA SER A 210 -15.58 -24.45 -8.16
C SER A 210 -14.17 -24.60 -8.72
N ASP A 211 -13.46 -23.48 -8.90
CA ASP A 211 -12.08 -23.46 -9.39
C ASP A 211 -11.10 -24.10 -8.39
N HIS A 212 -11.45 -24.11 -7.09
CA HIS A 212 -10.73 -24.80 -6.02
C HIS A 212 -11.26 -26.21 -5.72
N ALA A 213 -12.14 -26.76 -6.58
CA ALA A 213 -12.77 -28.08 -6.41
C ALA A 213 -13.58 -28.26 -5.12
N LEU A 214 -13.99 -27.16 -4.47
CA LEU A 214 -14.89 -27.14 -3.31
C LEU A 214 -16.35 -27.18 -3.79
N PHE A 215 -16.73 -28.24 -4.49
CA PHE A 215 -17.98 -28.30 -5.26
C PHE A 215 -19.24 -28.22 -4.41
N GLN A 216 -19.23 -28.78 -3.19
CA GLN A 216 -20.39 -28.71 -2.31
C GLN A 216 -20.68 -27.26 -1.89
N ASP A 217 -19.65 -26.53 -1.46
CA ASP A 217 -19.78 -25.12 -1.08
C ASP A 217 -20.11 -24.25 -2.30
N ALA A 218 -19.50 -24.55 -3.46
CA ALA A 218 -19.82 -23.89 -4.72
C ALA A 218 -21.30 -24.05 -5.10
N TYR A 219 -21.87 -25.25 -4.89
CA TYR A 219 -23.28 -25.54 -5.16
C TYR A 219 -24.20 -24.80 -4.17
N ILE A 220 -23.84 -24.74 -2.89
CA ILE A 220 -24.60 -23.98 -1.88
C ILE A 220 -24.62 -22.49 -2.27
N ALA A 221 -23.45 -21.91 -2.59
CA ALA A 221 -23.33 -20.53 -3.05
C ALA A 221 -24.16 -20.26 -4.31
N ALA A 222 -24.11 -21.16 -5.31
CA ALA A 222 -24.90 -21.02 -6.54
C ALA A 222 -26.41 -21.05 -6.27
N ASN A 223 -26.86 -21.92 -5.37
CA ASN A 223 -28.28 -22.04 -5.05
C ASN A 223 -28.85 -20.83 -4.28
N ALA A 224 -28.00 -20.10 -3.56
CA ALA A 224 -28.36 -18.87 -2.88
C ALA A 224 -28.62 -17.68 -3.85
N ILE A 225 -28.19 -17.79 -5.11
CA ILE A 225 -28.49 -16.79 -6.15
C ILE A 225 -29.98 -16.82 -6.48
N THR A 226 -30.67 -15.70 -6.36
CA THR A 226 -32.11 -15.59 -6.68
C THR A 226 -32.38 -15.36 -8.17
N ASN A 227 -31.45 -14.74 -8.89
CA ASN A 227 -31.55 -14.55 -10.33
C ASN A 227 -31.36 -15.90 -11.06
N PRO A 228 -32.38 -16.43 -11.77
CA PRO A 228 -32.33 -17.78 -12.35
C PRO A 228 -31.23 -17.96 -13.41
N TYR A 229 -30.97 -16.93 -14.21
CA TYR A 229 -29.93 -16.98 -15.24
C TYR A 229 -28.52 -17.09 -14.61
N LYS A 230 -28.21 -16.25 -13.62
CA LYS A 230 -26.93 -16.30 -12.89
C LYS A 230 -26.78 -17.62 -12.12
N LYS A 231 -27.86 -18.13 -11.50
CA LYS A 231 -27.86 -19.43 -10.85
C LYS A 231 -27.47 -20.55 -11.82
N ALA A 232 -28.15 -20.63 -12.96
CA ALA A 232 -27.87 -21.63 -13.98
C ALA A 232 -26.42 -21.55 -14.49
N GLN A 233 -25.90 -20.33 -14.73
CA GLN A 233 -24.51 -20.13 -15.12
C GLN A 233 -23.50 -20.59 -14.06
N ALA A 234 -23.73 -20.27 -12.78
CA ALA A 234 -22.86 -20.69 -11.68
C ALA A 234 -22.82 -22.21 -11.53
N ILE A 235 -24.00 -22.86 -11.57
CA ILE A 235 -24.10 -24.34 -11.51
C ILE A 235 -23.42 -24.96 -12.74
N GLN A 236 -23.62 -24.42 -13.95
CA GLN A 236 -22.96 -24.94 -15.14
C GLN A 236 -21.43 -24.81 -15.06
N HIS A 237 -20.90 -23.68 -14.56
CA HIS A 237 -19.46 -23.51 -14.36
C HIS A 237 -18.90 -24.56 -13.39
N MET A 238 -19.61 -24.82 -12.30
CA MET A 238 -19.24 -25.88 -11.35
C MET A 238 -19.19 -27.26 -12.01
N LEU A 239 -20.22 -27.62 -12.79
CA LEU A 239 -20.26 -28.89 -13.52
C LEU A 239 -19.11 -29.01 -14.54
N ASP A 240 -18.81 -27.93 -15.27
CA ASP A 240 -17.70 -27.88 -16.20
C ASP A 240 -16.34 -28.05 -15.50
N LYS A 241 -16.20 -27.57 -14.25
CA LYS A 241 -14.99 -27.77 -13.43
C LYS A 241 -14.89 -29.17 -12.86
N GLN A 242 -16.03 -29.78 -12.49
CA GLN A 242 -16.10 -31.16 -12.00
C GLN A 242 -15.78 -32.17 -13.10
N ARG A 243 -16.25 -31.92 -14.32
CA ARG A 243 -15.96 -32.74 -15.50
C ARG A 243 -15.82 -31.82 -16.72
N PRO A 244 -14.59 -31.45 -17.09
CA PRO A 244 -14.34 -30.64 -18.28
C PRO A 244 -14.97 -31.27 -19.50
N ARG A 245 -15.57 -30.43 -20.35
CA ARG A 245 -16.00 -30.85 -21.68
C ARG A 245 -14.73 -31.13 -22.49
N ASP A 246 -14.36 -32.40 -22.60
CA ASP A 246 -13.21 -32.83 -23.39
C ASP A 246 -13.34 -32.26 -24.81
N VAL A 247 -12.51 -31.26 -25.14
CA VAL A 247 -12.19 -30.98 -26.54
C VAL A 247 -10.93 -31.77 -26.84
N LYS A 248 -11.12 -33.04 -27.22
CA LYS A 248 -10.04 -33.79 -27.87
C LYS A 248 -9.73 -33.06 -29.18
N HIS A 249 -8.58 -32.41 -29.26
CA HIS A 249 -7.96 -32.00 -30.52
C HIS A 249 -7.10 -33.14 -31.06
#